data_AF-A0A9D8GYI6-F1
#
_entry.id   AF-A0A9D8GYI6-F1
#
_cell.length_a   1.000
_cell.length_b   1.000
_cell.length_c   1.000
_cell.angle_alpha   90.00
_cell.angle_beta   90.00
_cell.angle_gamma   90.00
#
_symmetry.space_group_name_H-M   'P 1'
#
loop_
_entity.id
_entity.type
_entity.pdbx_description
1 polymer ?
#
loop_
_entity_poly.entity_id
_entity_poly.type
_entity_poly.pdbx_seq_one_letter_code
_entity_poly.pdbx_strand_id
1 'polypeptide(L)'
;MALLAGIAALWRAKRPPAVIGGVALLALPAATALSALFAPGNLTLPSASLPRLLGIDDGRGPILSRNWSALTEDPKLLAFLQERRGRARFVVAAPNALLAAPVIVRTGQPALAFGGFLGNDPAMSIDAFAKAVERGEVRYAVLSTNRRPRDFDRWVQAKGKLVDPAEWRSLPPEPRRGIALYDLAPR
;
A
#
# COMPACT_ATOMS: atom_id res chain seq x y z
N MET A 1 -0.63 -32.93 -22.59
CA MET A 1 -1.01 -34.10 -23.42
C MET A 1 -2.01 -35.04 -22.73
N ALA A 2 -1.88 -35.38 -21.44
CA ALA A 2 -2.83 -36.26 -20.74
C ALA A 2 -4.28 -35.72 -20.66
N LEU A 3 -4.45 -34.40 -20.48
CA LEU A 3 -5.79 -33.78 -20.39
C LEU A 3 -6.59 -33.90 -21.70
N LEU A 4 -5.92 -33.70 -22.84
CA LEU A 4 -6.52 -33.78 -24.17
C LEU A 4 -6.90 -35.22 -24.54
N ALA A 5 -6.08 -36.19 -24.14
CA ALA A 5 -6.37 -37.61 -24.32
C ALA A 5 -7.59 -38.07 -23.48
N GLY A 6 -7.74 -37.57 -22.25
CA GLY A 6 -8.90 -37.84 -21.40
C GLY A 6 -10.20 -37.27 -21.95
N ILE A 7 -10.17 -36.04 -22.49
CA ILE A 7 -11.33 -35.39 -23.12
C ILE A 7 -11.79 -36.17 -24.37
N ALA A 8 -10.84 -36.60 -25.22
CA ALA A 8 -11.14 -37.38 -26.43
C ALA A 8 -11.75 -38.77 -26.13
N ALA A 9 -11.28 -39.45 -25.06
CA ALA A 9 -11.82 -40.73 -24.62
C ALA A 9 -13.26 -40.60 -24.09
N LEU A 10 -13.55 -39.55 -23.32
CA LEU A 10 -14.90 -39.28 -22.79
C LEU A 10 -15.90 -38.85 -23.87
N TRP A 11 -15.42 -38.16 -24.92
CA TRP A 11 -16.23 -37.81 -26.11
C TRP A 11 -16.60 -39.05 -26.94
N ARG A 12 -15.64 -39.97 -27.15
CA ARG A 12 -15.90 -41.27 -27.82
C ARG A 12 -16.88 -42.15 -27.04
N ALA A 13 -16.93 -42.02 -25.71
CA ALA A 13 -17.83 -42.80 -24.84
C ALA A 13 -19.27 -42.25 -24.75
N LYS A 14 -19.67 -41.26 -25.56
CA LYS A 14 -20.98 -40.58 -25.49
C LYS A 14 -21.33 -40.07 -24.08
N ARG A 15 -20.35 -39.58 -23.33
CA ARG A 15 -20.54 -38.92 -22.02
C ARG A 15 -20.29 -37.40 -22.07
N PRO A 16 -20.89 -36.64 -23.02
CA PRO A 16 -20.72 -35.19 -23.03
C PRO A 16 -21.13 -34.50 -21.72
N PRO A 17 -22.15 -34.96 -20.96
CA PRO A 17 -22.47 -34.35 -19.66
C PRO A 17 -21.34 -34.48 -18.64
N ALA A 18 -20.57 -35.58 -18.66
CA ALA A 18 -19.46 -35.78 -17.73
C ALA A 18 -18.26 -34.89 -18.06
N VAL A 19 -17.98 -34.67 -19.35
CA VAL A 19 -16.94 -33.72 -19.79
C VAL A 19 -17.35 -32.29 -19.45
N ILE A 20 -18.59 -31.91 -19.77
CA ILE A 20 -19.15 -30.59 -19.47
C ILE A 20 -19.15 -30.35 -17.96
N GLY A 21 -19.59 -31.32 -17.17
CA GLY A 21 -19.59 -31.25 -15.71
C GLY A 21 -18.17 -31.11 -15.15
N GLY A 22 -17.20 -31.87 -15.67
CA GLY A 22 -15.79 -31.77 -15.27
C GLY A 22 -15.17 -30.40 -15.59
N VAL A 23 -15.44 -29.86 -16.79
CA VAL A 23 -14.97 -28.52 -17.18
C VAL A 23 -15.62 -27.44 -16.32
N ALA A 24 -16.94 -27.53 -16.09
CA ALA A 24 -17.66 -26.58 -15.25
C ALA A 24 -17.16 -26.60 -13.80
N LEU A 25 -16.86 -27.79 -13.25
CA LEU A 25 -16.32 -27.95 -11.90
C LEU A 25 -14.94 -27.29 -11.74
N LEU A 26 -14.11 -27.33 -12.78
CA LEU A 26 -12.76 -26.77 -12.76
C LEU A 26 -12.72 -25.26 -13.06
N ALA A 27 -13.75 -24.70 -13.68
CA ALA A 27 -13.78 -23.29 -14.06
C ALA A 27 -13.63 -22.35 -12.86
N LEU A 28 -14.32 -22.65 -11.74
CA LEU A 28 -14.31 -21.79 -10.55
C LEU A 28 -12.97 -21.81 -9.78
N PRO A 29 -12.36 -22.98 -9.48
CA PRO A 29 -11.01 -23.03 -8.92
C PRO A 29 -9.95 -22.41 -9.85
N ALA A 30 -10.06 -22.62 -11.16
CA ALA A 30 -9.15 -22.04 -12.13
C ALA A 30 -9.24 -20.51 -12.13
N ALA A 31 -10.45 -19.94 -12.17
CA ALA A 31 -10.65 -18.49 -12.09
C ALA A 31 -10.12 -17.91 -10.77
N THR A 32 -10.30 -18.62 -9.65
CA THR A 32 -9.74 -18.23 -8.36
C THR A 32 -8.21 -18.26 -8.38
N ALA A 33 -7.59 -19.31 -8.92
CA ALA A 33 -6.13 -19.40 -9.05
C ALA A 33 -5.54 -18.30 -9.95
N LEU A 34 -6.19 -18.04 -11.09
CA LEU A 34 -5.78 -16.99 -12.04
C LEU A 34 -5.87 -15.58 -11.43
N SER A 35 -6.74 -15.37 -10.43
CA SER A 35 -6.80 -14.08 -9.73
C SER A 35 -5.47 -13.68 -9.08
N ALA A 36 -4.63 -14.64 -8.66
CA ALA A 36 -3.32 -14.32 -8.10
C ALA A 36 -2.36 -13.69 -9.11
N LEU A 37 -2.58 -13.91 -10.42
CA LEU A 37 -1.74 -13.39 -11.50
C LEU A 37 -2.29 -12.07 -12.06
N PHE A 38 -3.61 -11.96 -12.19
CA PHE A 38 -4.24 -10.88 -12.94
C PHE A 38 -4.97 -9.85 -12.08
N ALA A 39 -5.26 -10.16 -10.82
CA ALA A 39 -5.92 -9.19 -9.95
C ALA A 39 -4.88 -8.26 -9.29
N PRO A 40 -5.22 -6.97 -9.07
CA PRO A 40 -4.35 -6.06 -8.33
C PRO A 40 -3.95 -6.66 -6.97
N GLY A 41 -2.65 -6.83 -6.75
CA GLY A 41 -2.13 -7.49 -5.55
C GLY A 41 -2.38 -6.66 -4.29
N ASN A 42 -2.93 -7.27 -3.24
CA ASN A 42 -2.84 -6.72 -1.89
C ASN A 42 -1.46 -7.12 -1.32
N LEU A 43 -0.55 -6.16 -1.24
CA LEU A 43 0.83 -6.37 -0.78
C LEU A 43 0.94 -6.81 0.69
N THR A 44 -0.11 -6.60 1.48
CA THR A 44 -0.11 -6.99 2.90
C THR A 44 -0.63 -8.41 3.11
N LEU A 45 -1.54 -8.87 2.26
CA LEU A 45 -2.22 -10.15 2.38
C LEU A 45 -2.46 -10.72 0.98
N PRO A 46 -1.53 -11.54 0.44
CA PRO A 46 -1.75 -12.21 -0.83
C PRO A 46 -2.98 -13.11 -0.70
N SER A 47 -3.91 -12.98 -1.65
CA SER A 47 -5.16 -13.73 -1.65
C SER A 47 -5.59 -14.03 -3.07
N ALA A 48 -6.10 -15.24 -3.30
CA ALA A 48 -6.76 -15.64 -4.52
C ALA A 48 -8.27 -15.49 -4.32
N SER A 49 -8.90 -14.54 -5.00
CA SER A 49 -10.33 -14.25 -4.84
C SER A 49 -10.98 -13.84 -6.16
N LEU A 50 -12.07 -14.53 -6.53
CA LEU A 50 -12.84 -14.24 -7.74
C LEU A 50 -13.40 -12.81 -7.80
N PRO A 51 -13.99 -12.23 -6.73
CA PRO A 51 -14.48 -10.85 -6.77
C PRO A 51 -13.41 -9.85 -7.19
N ARG A 52 -12.17 -10.03 -6.72
CA ARG A 52 -11.04 -9.17 -7.07
C ARG A 52 -10.59 -9.32 -8.52
N LEU A 53 -10.64 -10.54 -9.09
CA LEU A 53 -10.40 -10.74 -10.53
C LEU A 53 -11.43 -9.98 -11.38
N LEU A 54 -12.67 -9.89 -10.88
CA LEU A 54 -13.76 -9.16 -11.52
C LEU A 54 -13.75 -7.65 -11.20
N GLY A 55 -12.75 -7.14 -10.47
CA GLY A 55 -12.66 -5.73 -10.08
C GLY A 55 -13.71 -5.28 -9.05
N ILE A 56 -14.39 -6.23 -8.39
CA ILE A 56 -15.39 -5.95 -7.38
C ILE A 56 -14.69 -5.76 -6.04
N ASP A 57 -14.79 -4.54 -5.49
CA ASP A 57 -14.44 -4.26 -4.09
C ASP A 57 -15.63 -4.66 -3.20
N ASP A 58 -15.55 -5.83 -2.60
CA ASP A 58 -16.64 -6.39 -1.78
C ASP A 58 -16.60 -5.91 -0.32
N GLY A 59 -15.64 -5.03 0.04
CA GLY A 59 -15.44 -4.56 1.41
C GLY A 59 -15.12 -5.68 2.43
N ARG A 60 -14.96 -6.93 1.95
CA ARG A 60 -14.61 -8.13 2.72
C ARG A 60 -13.14 -8.49 2.54
N GLY A 61 -12.38 -7.64 1.86
CA GLY A 61 -10.92 -7.62 1.97
C GLY A 61 -10.51 -7.60 3.45
N PRO A 62 -9.44 -8.32 3.83
CA PRO A 62 -9.05 -8.48 5.22
C PRO A 62 -8.86 -7.12 5.92
N ILE A 63 -9.02 -7.10 7.25
CA ILE A 63 -9.07 -5.96 8.20
C ILE A 63 -8.00 -4.86 7.98
N LEU A 64 -6.94 -5.17 7.23
CA LEU A 64 -5.83 -4.28 6.85
C LEU A 64 -6.03 -3.53 5.52
N SER A 65 -7.13 -3.77 4.79
CA SER A 65 -7.53 -3.01 3.58
C SER A 65 -8.09 -1.62 3.91
N ARG A 66 -7.50 -0.92 4.89
CA ARG A 66 -7.77 0.51 5.08
C ARG A 66 -7.05 1.27 3.98
N ASN A 67 -7.79 2.10 3.25
CA ASN A 67 -7.39 2.92 2.09
C ASN A 67 -6.27 3.96 2.36
N TRP A 68 -5.24 3.63 3.15
CA TRP A 68 -4.03 4.44 3.30
C TRP A 68 -3.23 4.49 2.00
N SER A 69 -3.24 3.39 1.23
CA SER A 69 -2.62 3.32 -0.10
C SER A 69 -3.10 4.46 -0.99
N ALA A 70 -4.43 4.65 -1.11
CA ALA A 70 -4.99 5.72 -1.93
C ALA A 70 -4.50 7.13 -1.54
N LEU A 71 -4.24 7.38 -0.24
CA LEU A 71 -3.81 8.69 0.25
C LEU A 71 -2.32 8.95 0.02
N THR A 72 -1.47 7.94 0.23
CA THR A 72 0.00 8.08 0.02
C THR A 72 0.45 7.79 -1.41
N GLU A 73 -0.45 7.26 -2.27
CA GLU A 73 -0.23 7.12 -3.71
C GLU A 73 -0.76 8.32 -4.52
N ASP A 74 -1.28 9.37 -3.86
CA ASP A 74 -1.76 10.57 -4.55
C ASP A 74 -0.66 11.12 -5.48
N PRO A 75 -0.89 11.19 -6.81
CA PRO A 75 0.12 11.62 -7.76
C PRO A 75 0.73 12.99 -7.44
N LYS A 76 -0.07 13.91 -6.89
CA LYS A 76 0.39 15.25 -6.52
C LYS A 76 1.29 15.22 -5.28
N LEU A 77 1.02 14.34 -4.33
CA LEU A 77 1.90 14.12 -3.18
C LEU A 77 3.23 13.52 -3.65
N LEU A 78 3.18 12.51 -4.53
CA LEU A 78 4.37 11.86 -5.05
C LEU A 78 5.25 12.81 -5.86
N ALA A 79 4.66 13.69 -6.66
CA ALA A 79 5.37 14.74 -7.39
C ALA A 79 5.99 15.75 -6.40
N PHE A 80 5.20 16.26 -5.46
CA PHE A 80 5.67 17.20 -4.44
C PHE A 80 6.89 16.67 -3.67
N LEU A 81 6.84 15.42 -3.22
CA LEU A 81 7.93 14.80 -2.47
C LEU A 81 9.19 14.64 -3.33
N GLN A 82 9.06 14.23 -4.59
CA GLN A 82 10.21 14.04 -5.49
C GLN A 82 10.87 15.36 -5.85
N GLU A 83 10.08 16.37 -6.20
CA GLU A 83 10.58 17.70 -6.59
C GLU A 83 11.25 18.43 -5.43
N ARG A 84 10.75 18.25 -4.20
CA ARG A 84 11.19 19.02 -3.02
C ARG A 84 12.09 18.26 -2.06
N ARG A 85 12.40 16.98 -2.31
CA ARG A 85 13.30 16.16 -1.48
C ARG A 85 14.67 16.81 -1.28
N GLY A 86 15.18 17.52 -2.29
CA GLY A 86 16.56 18.02 -2.29
C GLY A 86 17.56 16.87 -2.15
N ARG A 87 18.49 16.99 -1.19
CA ARG A 87 19.54 15.98 -0.93
C ARG A 87 19.15 14.92 0.10
N ALA A 88 17.90 14.90 0.56
CA ALA A 88 17.50 13.97 1.61
C ALA A 88 17.71 12.52 1.21
N ARG A 89 18.10 11.65 2.15
CA ARG A 89 18.27 10.22 1.89
C ARG A 89 16.93 9.54 1.68
N PHE A 90 15.89 9.96 2.40
CA PHE A 90 14.54 9.41 2.29
C PHE A 90 13.59 10.47 1.73
N VAL A 91 12.73 10.10 0.77
CA VAL A 91 11.71 11.03 0.20
C VAL A 91 10.70 11.48 1.24
N VAL A 92 10.36 10.59 2.18
CA VAL A 92 9.44 10.86 3.27
C VAL A 92 9.69 9.89 4.42
N ALA A 93 9.45 10.33 5.65
CA ALA A 93 9.32 9.47 6.82
C ALA A 93 7.84 9.25 7.18
N ALA A 94 7.51 8.04 7.57
CA ALA A 94 6.17 7.65 7.97
C ALA A 94 6.26 6.84 9.27
N PRO A 95 5.20 6.82 10.09
CA PRO A 95 5.23 6.09 11.33
C PRO A 95 5.27 4.58 11.16
N ASN A 96 4.86 4.05 10.00
CA ASN A 96 4.83 2.63 9.71
C ASN A 96 4.93 2.34 8.20
N ALA A 97 5.14 1.06 7.87
CA ALA A 97 5.29 0.62 6.49
C ALA A 97 4.01 0.79 5.66
N LEU A 98 2.82 0.77 6.27
CA LEU A 98 1.56 0.93 5.55
C LEU A 98 1.44 2.29 4.85
N LEU A 99 2.07 3.34 5.40
CA LEU A 99 2.15 4.67 4.80
C LEU A 99 3.41 4.87 3.95
N ALA A 100 4.52 4.20 4.30
CA ALA A 100 5.78 4.34 3.56
C ALA A 100 5.78 3.54 2.25
N ALA A 101 5.28 2.30 2.27
CA ALA A 101 5.40 1.35 1.16
C ALA A 101 4.78 1.85 -0.16
N PRO A 102 3.60 2.49 -0.17
CA PRO A 102 3.04 2.97 -1.43
C PRO A 102 3.91 4.05 -2.10
N VAL A 103 4.55 4.91 -1.30
CA VAL A 103 5.52 5.89 -1.80
C VAL A 103 6.73 5.19 -2.41
N ILE A 104 7.28 4.17 -1.74
CA ILE A 104 8.43 3.39 -2.24
C ILE A 104 8.08 2.73 -3.58
N VAL A 105 6.94 2.04 -3.65
CA VAL A 105 6.51 1.31 -4.85
C VAL A 105 6.26 2.24 -6.03
N ARG A 106 5.66 3.42 -5.80
CA ARG A 106 5.31 4.35 -6.88
C ARG A 106 6.48 5.20 -7.35
N THR A 107 7.39 5.56 -6.46
CA THR A 107 8.52 6.46 -6.79
C THR A 107 9.83 5.71 -7.07
N GLY A 108 9.96 4.46 -6.62
CA GLY A 108 11.22 3.73 -6.59
C GLY A 108 12.24 4.34 -5.61
N GLN A 109 11.84 5.31 -4.79
CA GLN A 109 12.74 6.02 -3.87
C GLN A 109 12.60 5.50 -2.43
N PRO A 110 13.67 5.55 -1.64
CA PRO A 110 13.63 5.13 -0.24
C PRO A 110 12.70 6.03 0.60
N ALA A 111 11.77 5.43 1.34
CA ALA A 111 10.97 6.09 2.38
C ALA A 111 11.24 5.42 3.73
N LEU A 112 11.27 6.21 4.80
CA LEU A 112 11.59 5.73 6.14
C LEU A 112 10.31 5.28 6.87
N ALA A 113 10.21 4.01 7.23
CA ALA A 113 9.15 3.51 8.11
C ALA A 113 9.67 3.46 9.56
N PHE A 114 9.49 4.54 10.33
CA PHE A 114 10.11 4.72 11.65
C PHE A 114 9.84 3.56 12.62
N GLY A 115 8.58 3.13 12.76
CA GLY A 115 8.20 2.05 13.69
C GLY A 115 7.95 0.69 13.03
N GLY A 116 8.55 0.41 11.87
CA GLY A 116 8.38 -0.87 11.18
C GLY A 116 6.98 -1.08 10.60
N PHE A 117 6.50 -2.33 10.48
CA PHE A 117 5.27 -2.65 9.75
C PHE A 117 4.00 -2.05 10.39
N LEU A 118 3.84 -2.18 11.71
CA LEU A 118 2.68 -1.66 12.46
C LEU A 118 2.95 -0.32 13.17
N GLY A 119 4.22 0.11 13.22
CA GLY A 119 4.64 1.36 13.83
C GLY A 119 5.01 1.27 15.31
N ASN A 120 5.32 0.07 15.82
CA ASN A 120 5.70 -0.20 17.21
C ASN A 120 7.09 -0.85 17.34
N ASP A 121 7.81 -1.01 16.23
CA ASP A 121 9.17 -1.55 16.24
C ASP A 121 10.14 -0.52 16.85
N PRO A 122 10.91 -0.87 17.90
CA PRO A 122 11.90 0.01 18.51
C PRO A 122 13.23 0.06 17.75
N ALA A 123 13.25 -0.16 16.43
CA ALA A 123 14.48 -0.16 15.62
C ALA A 123 15.26 1.17 15.61
N MET A 124 14.60 2.30 15.85
CA MET A 124 15.21 3.63 15.88
C MET A 124 14.63 4.47 17.03
N SER A 125 15.48 5.15 17.80
CA SER A 125 15.04 6.11 18.82
C SER A 125 14.64 7.45 18.21
N ILE A 126 13.84 8.23 18.94
CA ILE A 126 13.47 9.60 18.53
C ILE A 126 14.71 10.51 18.41
N ASP A 127 15.71 10.35 19.28
CA ASP A 127 16.95 11.12 19.19
C ASP A 127 17.76 10.77 17.93
N ALA A 128 17.78 9.49 17.54
CA ALA A 128 18.43 9.06 16.31
C ALA A 128 17.70 9.63 15.08
N PHE A 129 16.37 9.65 15.10
CA PHE A 129 15.55 10.28 14.06
C PHE A 129 15.80 11.80 13.98
N ALA A 130 15.83 12.49 15.12
CA ALA A 130 16.12 13.92 15.20
C ALA A 130 17.49 14.24 14.57
N LYS A 131 18.53 13.48 14.93
CA LYS A 131 19.86 13.63 14.33
C LYS A 131 19.86 13.34 12.82
N ALA A 132 19.04 12.40 12.34
CA ALA A 132 18.92 12.12 10.91
C ALA A 132 18.28 13.30 10.16
N VAL A 133 17.28 13.95 10.76
CA VAL A 133 16.68 15.19 10.23
C VAL A 133 17.71 16.33 10.20
N GLU A 134 18.47 16.52 11.28
CA GLU A 134 19.53 17.54 11.36
C GLU A 134 20.63 17.33 10.31
N ARG A 135 21.01 16.08 10.03
CA ARG A 135 21.93 15.73 8.93
C ARG A 135 21.31 15.89 7.54
N GLY A 136 20.04 16.28 7.45
CA GLY A 136 19.31 16.44 6.21
C GLY A 136 18.92 15.12 5.55
N GLU A 137 19.01 13.97 6.23
CA GLU A 137 18.64 12.66 5.67
C GLU A 137 17.13 12.50 5.47
N VAL A 138 16.32 13.25 6.23
CA VAL A 138 14.86 13.25 6.16
C VAL A 138 14.37 14.70 6.19
N ARG A 139 13.57 15.08 5.18
CA ARG A 139 12.94 16.39 5.12
C ARG A 139 11.45 16.37 5.40
N TYR A 140 10.72 15.40 4.86
CA TYR A 140 9.26 15.35 5.00
C TYR A 140 8.82 14.20 5.87
N ALA A 141 7.76 14.40 6.65
CA ALA A 141 7.10 13.33 7.38
C ALA A 141 5.58 13.33 7.12
N VAL A 142 5.02 12.15 6.87
CA VAL A 142 3.59 11.93 6.69
C VAL A 142 3.01 11.22 7.92
N LEU A 143 1.97 11.79 8.52
CA LEU A 143 1.27 11.23 9.67
C LEU A 143 -0.17 10.90 9.33
N SER A 144 -0.74 9.93 10.02
CA SER A 144 -2.18 9.65 9.99
C SER A 144 -2.88 10.53 11.03
N THR A 145 -3.98 11.18 10.66
CA THR A 145 -4.75 12.05 11.57
C THR A 145 -5.71 11.28 12.48
N ASN A 146 -5.95 9.99 12.18
CA ASN A 146 -7.01 9.21 12.82
C ASN A 146 -6.49 8.19 13.84
N ARG A 147 -5.22 8.31 14.22
CA ARG A 147 -4.60 7.46 15.21
C ARG A 147 -4.15 8.31 16.39
N ARG A 148 -4.09 7.70 17.58
CA ARG A 148 -3.51 8.36 18.74
C ARG A 148 -2.03 8.68 18.47
N PRO A 149 -1.59 9.94 18.65
CA PRO A 149 -0.20 10.32 18.45
C PRO A 149 0.75 9.54 19.37
N ARG A 150 1.78 8.93 18.81
CA ARG A 150 2.89 8.32 19.55
C ARG A 150 4.08 9.28 19.60
N ASP A 151 5.19 8.84 20.19
CA ASP A 151 6.37 9.69 20.37
C ASP A 151 6.88 10.27 19.05
N PHE A 152 6.88 9.47 17.97
CA PHE A 152 7.21 9.93 16.63
C PHE A 152 6.26 11.03 16.13
N ASP A 153 4.94 10.82 16.21
CA ASP A 153 3.94 11.80 15.76
C ASP A 153 4.07 13.09 16.55
N ARG A 154 4.22 12.99 17.89
CA ARG A 154 4.38 14.14 18.78
C ARG A 154 5.65 14.92 18.45
N TRP A 155 6.76 14.24 18.20
CA TRP A 155 8.01 14.89 17.81
C TRP A 155 7.88 15.60 16.46
N VAL A 156 7.31 14.92 15.45
CA VAL A 156 7.07 15.50 14.11
C VAL A 156 6.13 16.70 14.19
N GLN A 157 5.06 16.64 14.99
CA GLN A 157 4.12 17.75 15.19
C GLN A 157 4.78 18.93 15.92
N ALA A 158 5.66 18.67 16.88
CA ALA A 158 6.33 19.70 17.66
C ALA A 158 7.46 20.40 16.89
N LYS A 159 8.19 19.68 16.02
CA LYS A 159 9.35 20.19 15.29
C LYS A 159 9.03 20.60 13.85
N GLY A 160 8.10 19.91 13.21
CA GLY A 160 7.73 20.13 11.82
C GLY A 160 6.76 21.29 11.62
N LYS A 161 6.77 21.82 10.40
CA LYS A 161 5.77 22.77 9.90
C LYS A 161 4.74 22.01 9.07
N LEU A 162 3.45 22.17 9.37
CA LEU A 162 2.38 21.59 8.55
C LEU A 162 2.43 22.19 7.14
N VAL A 163 2.46 21.32 6.12
CA VAL A 163 2.41 21.72 4.70
C VAL A 163 0.96 21.84 4.28
N ASP A 164 0.62 22.93 3.58
CA ASP A 164 -0.73 23.18 3.10
C ASP A 164 -1.22 22.01 2.22
N PRO A 165 -2.35 21.35 2.57
CA PRO A 165 -2.95 20.31 1.75
C PRO A 165 -3.14 20.70 0.28
N ALA A 166 -3.39 21.97 -0.03
CA ALA A 166 -3.54 22.44 -1.41
C ALA A 166 -2.25 22.28 -2.25
N GLU A 167 -1.07 22.19 -1.63
CA GLU A 167 0.19 22.01 -2.35
C GLU A 167 0.41 20.56 -2.81
N TRP A 168 -0.10 19.57 -2.07
CA TRP A 168 0.27 18.17 -2.25
C TRP A 168 -0.92 17.20 -2.39
N ARG A 169 -2.16 17.65 -2.19
CA ARG A 169 -3.36 16.82 -2.41
C ARG A 169 -4.09 17.13 -3.71
N SER A 170 -4.48 16.07 -4.40
CA SER A 170 -5.38 16.13 -5.55
C SER A 170 -6.84 16.27 -5.13
N LEU A 171 -7.22 15.70 -3.98
CA LEU A 171 -8.59 15.74 -3.46
C LEU A 171 -8.68 16.47 -2.10
N PRO A 172 -9.84 17.08 -1.77
CA PRO A 172 -10.06 17.69 -0.48
C PRO A 172 -9.89 16.67 0.68
N PRO A 173 -9.52 17.12 1.89
CA PRO A 173 -9.40 16.24 3.06
C PRO A 173 -10.72 15.50 3.35
N GLU A 174 -10.72 14.17 3.32
CA GLU A 174 -11.84 13.39 3.85
C GLU A 174 -11.82 13.40 5.39
N PRO A 175 -12.92 13.81 6.06
CA PRO A 175 -12.96 13.93 7.52
C PRO A 175 -12.69 12.61 8.26
N ARG A 176 -12.99 11.48 7.63
CA ARG A 176 -12.92 10.15 8.25
C ARG A 176 -11.60 9.42 7.99
N ARG A 177 -10.74 9.92 7.08
CA ARG A 177 -9.52 9.26 6.60
C ARG A 177 -8.49 10.31 6.14
N GLY A 178 -7.75 10.89 7.09
CA GLY A 178 -6.78 11.93 6.80
C GLY A 178 -5.32 11.49 7.02
N ILE A 179 -4.44 11.94 6.12
CA ILE A 179 -3.01 12.10 6.40
C ILE A 179 -2.65 13.58 6.58
N ALA A 180 -1.50 13.88 7.15
CA ALA A 180 -0.95 15.24 7.25
C ALA A 180 0.53 15.19 6.90
N LEU A 181 0.99 16.17 6.11
CA LEU A 181 2.38 16.28 5.67
C LEU A 181 3.07 17.39 6.46
N TYR A 182 4.26 17.10 6.98
CA TYR A 182 5.09 18.03 7.74
C TYR A 182 6.45 18.23 7.05
N ASP A 183 6.89 19.47 6.92
CA ASP A 183 8.27 19.84 6.55
C ASP A 183 9.12 19.95 7.82
N LEU A 184 10.19 19.18 7.87
CA LEU A 184 11.16 19.07 8.97
C LEU A 184 12.47 19.81 8.67
N ALA A 185 12.51 20.63 7.61
CA ALA A 185 13.69 21.43 7.30
C ALA A 185 14.18 22.20 8.54
N PRO A 186 15.51 22.19 8.83
CA PRO A 186 16.06 22.94 9.94
C PRO A 186 15.71 24.43 9.79
N ARG A 187 15.33 25.05 10.91
CA ARG A 187 15.02 26.48 11.00
C ARG A 187 16.28 27.30 11.20
#